data_AF-A0A931YAS8-F1
#
_entry.id   AF-A0A931YAS8-F1
#
_cell.length_a   1.000
_cell.length_b   1.000
_cell.length_c   1.000
_cell.angle_alpha   90.00
_cell.angle_beta   90.00
_cell.angle_gamma   90.00
#
_symmetry.space_group_name_H-M   'P 1'
#
loop_
_entity.id
_entity.type
_entity.pdbx_description
1 polymer ?
#
loop_
_entity_poly.entity_id
_entity_poly.type
_entity_poly.pdbx_seq_one_letter_code
_entity_poly.pdbx_strand_id
1 'polypeptide(L)'
;MLLSTHLAAGLIISKLTGNYNASLLGSVVMDLDHLIAYYRTGILLKFRKILIATAGQADIGLPQRNFFHNVIFCLLVSVIVSVINFSAGLTFGAAYICHLILDALDSEDYYLFYPSLKIKWRGPIKFFSRQEFIFTFILLLVYFII
;
A
#
# COMPACT_ATOMS: atom_id res chain seq x y z
N MET A 1 0.23 3.04 -5.53
CA MET A 1 0.86 4.35 -5.37
C MET A 1 2.31 4.19 -4.93
N LEU A 2 3.07 5.28 -4.87
CA LEU A 2 4.41 5.35 -4.32
C LEU A 2 4.37 5.03 -2.82
N LEU A 3 5.41 4.34 -2.35
CA LEU A 3 5.67 4.09 -0.94
C LEU A 3 5.60 5.38 -0.10
N SER A 4 6.07 6.50 -0.66
CA SER A 4 6.01 7.82 0.01
C SER A 4 4.57 8.29 0.25
N THR A 5 3.64 7.98 -0.64
CA THR A 5 2.21 8.31 -0.47
C THR A 5 1.63 7.53 0.70
N HIS A 6 1.90 6.23 0.76
CA HIS A 6 1.44 5.36 1.84
C HIS A 6 2.06 5.74 3.18
N LEU A 7 3.35 6.11 3.19
CA LEU A 7 4.03 6.62 4.37
C LEU A 7 3.39 7.93 4.86
N ALA A 8 3.13 8.89 3.96
CA ALA A 8 2.51 10.16 4.32
C ALA A 8 1.12 9.96 4.95
N ALA A 9 0.29 9.10 4.36
CA ALA A 9 -1.01 8.75 4.93
C ALA A 9 -0.90 8.05 6.29
N GLY A 10 0.05 7.13 6.44
CA GLY A 10 0.36 6.50 7.72
C GLY A 10 0.78 7.49 8.79
N LEU A 11 1.57 8.51 8.44
CA LEU A 11 1.97 9.57 9.36
C LEU A 11 0.78 10.44 9.81
N ILE A 12 -0.14 10.77 8.91
CA ILE A 12 -1.40 11.47 9.25
C ILE A 12 -2.18 10.65 10.28
N ILE A 13 -2.42 9.36 10.02
CA ILE A 13 -3.18 8.49 10.92
C ILE A 13 -2.43 8.30 12.25
N SER A 14 -1.09 8.26 12.22
CA SER A 14 -0.27 8.20 13.43
C SER A 14 -0.51 9.42 14.32
N LYS A 15 -0.53 10.62 13.73
CA LYS A 15 -0.74 11.88 14.46
C LYS A 15 -2.15 11.98 15.04
N LEU A 16 -3.15 11.53 14.30
CA LEU A 16 -4.55 11.53 14.74
C LEU A 16 -4.83 10.52 15.85
N THR A 17 -4.13 9.38 15.87
CA THR A 17 -4.41 8.28 16.81
C THR A 17 -3.40 8.16 17.96
N GLY A 18 -2.25 8.83 17.86
CA GLY A 18 -1.15 8.72 18.81
C GLY A 18 -0.36 7.41 18.73
N ASN A 19 -0.66 6.51 17.78
CA ASN A 19 -0.01 5.20 17.66
C ASN A 19 0.74 5.05 16.34
N TYR A 20 1.96 5.57 16.32
CA TYR A 20 2.84 5.54 15.16
C TYR A 20 3.19 4.13 14.69
N ASN A 21 3.49 3.22 15.63
CA ASN A 21 3.89 1.86 15.27
C ASN A 21 2.77 1.13 14.54
N ALA A 22 1.56 1.10 15.10
CA ALA A 22 0.44 0.41 14.47
C ALA A 22 0.09 1.02 13.10
N SER A 23 0.08 2.36 13.01
CA SER A 23 -0.26 3.06 11.77
C SER A 23 0.77 2.82 10.67
N LEU A 24 2.07 2.98 10.96
CA LEU A 24 3.13 2.79 9.98
C LEU A 24 3.25 1.33 9.51
N LEU A 25 3.05 0.37 10.42
CA LEU A 25 2.97 -1.04 10.03
C LEU A 25 1.77 -1.26 9.09
N GLY A 26 0.59 -0.74 9.43
CA GLY A 26 -0.60 -0.88 8.58
C GLY A 26 -0.48 -0.21 7.23
N SER A 27 0.25 0.91 7.13
CA SER A 27 0.36 1.67 5.89
C SER A 27 1.54 1.28 5.00
N VAL A 28 2.67 0.80 5.55
CA VAL A 28 3.92 0.59 4.78
C VAL A 28 4.26 -0.88 4.60
N VAL A 29 4.06 -1.73 5.62
CA VAL A 29 4.49 -3.14 5.58
C VAL A 29 3.75 -3.93 4.51
N MET A 30 2.56 -3.47 4.12
CA MET A 30 1.75 -4.11 3.08
C MET A 30 2.45 -4.09 1.72
N ASP A 31 3.30 -3.08 1.45
CA ASP A 31 4.12 -3.01 0.24
C ASP A 31 5.21 -4.08 0.17
N LEU A 32 5.49 -4.82 1.26
CA LEU A 32 6.42 -5.96 1.19
C LEU A 32 5.94 -7.05 0.22
N ASP A 33 4.66 -7.09 -0.13
CA ASP A 33 4.11 -8.03 -1.11
C ASP A 33 4.75 -7.88 -2.51
N HIS A 34 5.18 -6.67 -2.86
CA HIS A 34 5.92 -6.41 -4.09
C HIS A 34 7.25 -7.19 -4.13
N LEU A 35 7.92 -7.32 -2.99
CA LEU A 35 9.17 -8.07 -2.89
C LEU A 35 8.94 -9.57 -3.11
N ILE A 36 7.77 -10.10 -2.69
CA ILE A 36 7.40 -11.50 -2.92
C ILE A 36 7.25 -11.76 -4.43
N ALA A 37 6.62 -10.84 -5.17
CA ALA A 37 6.53 -10.93 -6.62
C ALA A 37 7.92 -10.87 -7.29
N TYR A 38 8.80 -9.98 -6.83
CA TYR A 38 10.17 -9.88 -7.37
C TYR A 38 11.03 -11.11 -7.08
N TYR A 39 10.82 -11.74 -5.92
CA TYR A 39 11.45 -13.01 -5.57
C TYR A 39 10.99 -14.13 -6.52
N ARG A 40 9.68 -14.29 -6.69
CA ARG A 40 9.10 -15.35 -7.55
C ARG A 40 9.47 -15.23 -9.02
N THR A 41 9.65 -14.00 -9.50
CA THR A 41 10.07 -13.72 -10.89
C THR A 41 11.59 -13.69 -11.07
N GLY A 42 12.38 -13.90 -10.01
CA GLY A 42 13.84 -13.94 -10.07
C GLY A 42 14.50 -12.59 -10.40
N ILE A 43 13.85 -11.48 -10.05
CA ILE A 43 14.38 -10.12 -10.25
C ILE A 43 14.74 -9.39 -8.94
N LEU A 44 14.50 -9.99 -7.77
CA LEU A 44 14.74 -9.37 -6.46
C LEU A 44 16.15 -8.78 -6.27
N LEU A 45 17.17 -9.41 -6.84
CA LEU A 45 18.56 -8.94 -6.76
C LEU A 45 19.01 -8.11 -7.98
N LYS A 46 18.09 -7.87 -8.93
CA LYS A 46 18.36 -7.17 -10.19
C LYS A 46 17.83 -5.74 -10.10
N PHE A 47 18.55 -4.87 -9.38
CA PHE A 47 18.12 -3.49 -9.10
C PHE A 47 17.57 -2.73 -10.31
N ARG A 48 18.25 -2.80 -11.47
CA ARG A 48 17.75 -2.16 -12.70
C ARG A 48 16.40 -2.70 -13.14
N LYS A 49 16.17 -4.02 -13.03
CA LYS A 49 14.88 -4.63 -13.37
C LYS A 49 13.80 -4.26 -12.37
N ILE A 50 14.14 -4.16 -11.08
CA ILE A 50 13.22 -3.65 -10.06
C ILE A 50 12.81 -2.22 -10.40
N LEU A 51 13.75 -1.32 -10.67
CA LEU A 51 13.39 0.06 -11.02
C LEU A 51 12.44 0.16 -12.23
N ILE A 52 12.68 -0.63 -13.27
CA ILE A 52 11.81 -0.66 -14.45
C ILE A 52 10.43 -1.27 -14.11
N ALA A 53 10.40 -2.35 -13.33
CA ALA A 53 9.16 -3.00 -12.91
C ALA A 53 8.34 -2.14 -11.94
N THR A 54 9.01 -1.43 -11.04
CA THR A 54 8.38 -0.49 -10.10
C THR A 54 7.87 0.72 -10.85
N ALA A 55 8.57 1.25 -11.87
CA ALA A 55 8.12 2.41 -12.66
C ALA A 55 6.95 2.12 -13.63
N GLY A 56 6.33 0.94 -13.57
CA GLY A 56 5.25 0.53 -14.49
C GLY A 56 5.72 0.30 -15.93
N GLN A 57 7.03 0.14 -16.16
CA GLN A 57 7.62 0.05 -17.50
C GLN A 57 7.88 -1.40 -17.95
N ALA A 58 7.76 -2.39 -17.06
CA ALA A 58 7.89 -3.80 -17.40
C ALA A 58 6.86 -4.66 -16.67
N ASP A 59 6.08 -5.40 -17.45
CA ASP A 59 5.31 -6.52 -16.94
C ASP A 59 6.28 -7.65 -16.57
N ILE A 60 6.22 -8.08 -15.31
CA ILE A 60 7.06 -9.18 -14.78
C ILE A 60 6.33 -10.52 -14.81
N GLY A 61 5.12 -10.58 -15.37
CA GLY A 61 4.32 -11.79 -15.56
C GLY A 61 3.57 -12.26 -14.31
N LEU A 62 3.68 -11.52 -13.20
CA LEU A 62 2.94 -11.77 -11.97
C LEU A 62 2.42 -10.44 -11.37
N PRO A 63 1.20 -10.44 -10.79
CA PRO A 63 0.73 -9.31 -9.99
C PRO A 63 1.72 -8.97 -8.87
N GLN A 64 2.03 -7.69 -8.71
CA GLN A 64 2.91 -7.22 -7.65
C GLN A 64 2.16 -7.04 -6.32
N ARG A 65 0.86 -6.74 -6.39
CA ARG A 65 -0.08 -6.61 -5.26
C ARG A 65 -0.85 -7.93 -5.11
N ASN A 66 -0.57 -8.69 -4.05
CA ASN A 66 -1.11 -10.04 -3.83
C ASN A 66 -1.93 -10.14 -2.53
N PHE A 67 -1.50 -10.94 -1.57
CA PHE A 67 -2.23 -11.24 -0.34
C PHE A 67 -2.29 -10.04 0.62
N PHE A 68 -1.26 -9.21 0.71
CA PHE A 68 -1.28 -8.03 1.57
C PHE A 68 -2.03 -6.86 0.91
N HIS A 69 -2.49 -7.03 -0.32
CA HIS A 69 -3.35 -6.06 -1.00
C HIS A 69 -4.77 -6.63 -1.15
N ASN A 70 -5.20 -7.43 -0.18
CA ASN A 70 -6.52 -8.06 -0.16
C ASN A 70 -7.36 -7.54 1.03
N VAL A 71 -8.62 -7.16 0.76
CA VAL A 71 -9.53 -6.61 1.79
C VAL A 71 -9.85 -7.63 2.89
N ILE A 72 -9.98 -8.91 2.56
CA ILE A 72 -10.19 -10.00 3.52
C ILE A 72 -8.96 -10.16 4.41
N PHE A 73 -7.75 -10.09 3.84
CA PHE A 73 -6.52 -10.15 4.61
C PHE A 73 -6.37 -8.94 5.53
N CYS A 74 -6.71 -7.74 5.04
CA CYS A 74 -6.80 -6.53 5.84
C CYS A 74 -7.72 -6.70 7.05
N LEU A 75 -8.94 -7.21 6.83
CA LEU A 75 -9.88 -7.46 7.92
C LEU A 75 -9.32 -8.48 8.92
N LEU A 76 -8.80 -9.60 8.44
CA LEU A 76 -8.27 -10.68 9.27
C LEU A 76 -7.14 -10.20 10.18
N VAL A 77 -6.12 -9.54 9.61
CA VAL A 77 -4.97 -9.06 10.39
C VAL A 77 -5.40 -7.94 11.35
N SER A 78 -6.27 -7.03 10.93
CA SER A 78 -6.79 -5.97 11.81
C SER A 78 -7.54 -6.54 13.02
N VAL A 79 -8.36 -7.58 12.81
CA VAL A 79 -9.04 -8.30 13.91
C VAL A 79 -8.01 -8.96 14.83
N ILE A 80 -7.00 -9.66 14.29
CA ILE A 80 -5.95 -10.30 15.10
C ILE A 80 -5.22 -9.27 15.97
N VAL A 81 -4.81 -8.13 15.40
CA VAL A 81 -4.16 -7.06 16.17
C VAL A 81 -5.13 -6.48 17.21
N SER A 82 -6.41 -6.33 16.88
CA SER A 82 -7.44 -5.79 17.79
C SER A 82 -7.69 -6.68 19.00
N VAL A 83 -7.57 -8.01 18.85
CA VAL A 83 -7.68 -8.96 19.97
C VAL A 83 -6.54 -8.78 20.98
N ILE A 84 -5.33 -8.44 20.51
CA ILE A 84 -4.16 -8.21 21.36
C ILE A 84 -4.23 -6.81 21.99
N ASN A 85 -4.53 -5.79 21.18
CA ASN A 85 -4.71 -4.42 21.61
C ASN A 85 -5.70 -3.72 20.70
N PHE A 86 -6.90 -3.47 21.22
CA PHE A 86 -8.02 -2.93 20.44
C PHE A 86 -7.69 -1.58 19.79
N SER A 87 -7.07 -0.66 20.54
CA SER A 87 -6.67 0.65 20.01
C SER A 87 -5.64 0.52 18.88
N ALA A 88 -4.62 -0.33 19.08
CA ALA A 88 -3.62 -0.58 18.04
C ALA A 88 -4.24 -1.25 16.81
N GLY A 89 -5.17 -2.20 16.99
CA GLY A 89 -5.85 -2.88 15.91
C GLY A 89 -6.74 -1.95 15.08
N LEU A 90 -7.45 -1.02 15.72
CA LEU A 90 -8.19 0.03 15.03
C LEU A 90 -7.27 0.97 14.25
N THR A 91 -6.17 1.43 14.85
CA THR A 91 -5.19 2.29 14.16
C THR A 91 -4.57 1.58 12.97
N PHE A 92 -4.11 0.33 13.17
CA PHE A 92 -3.53 -0.51 12.13
C PHE A 92 -4.53 -0.72 10.98
N GLY A 93 -5.77 -1.09 11.31
CA GLY A 93 -6.81 -1.34 10.30
C GLY A 93 -7.19 -0.07 9.54
N ALA A 94 -7.29 1.09 10.20
CA ALA A 94 -7.53 2.36 9.53
C ALA A 94 -6.39 2.71 8.56
N ALA A 95 -5.13 2.53 8.99
CA ALA A 95 -3.96 2.77 8.16
C ALA A 95 -3.89 1.83 6.95
N TYR A 96 -4.23 0.56 7.16
CA TYR A 96 -4.27 -0.45 6.11
C TYR A 96 -5.41 -0.20 5.12
N ILE A 97 -6.62 0.12 5.59
CA ILE A 97 -7.72 0.52 4.69
C ILE A 97 -7.31 1.74 3.86
N CYS A 98 -6.66 2.74 4.47
CA CYS A 98 -6.14 3.90 3.75
C CYS A 98 -5.12 3.48 2.69
N HIS A 99 -4.20 2.56 3.00
CA HIS A 99 -3.26 1.99 2.05
C HIS A 99 -3.98 1.35 0.83
N LEU A 100 -4.98 0.48 1.07
CA LEU A 100 -5.75 -0.16 0.00
C LEU A 100 -6.54 0.86 -0.84
N ILE A 101 -7.07 1.92 -0.22
CA ILE A 101 -7.78 3.00 -0.93
C ILE A 101 -6.80 3.75 -1.83
N LEU A 102 -5.61 4.09 -1.34
CA LEU A 102 -4.58 4.76 -2.14
C LEU A 102 -4.23 3.92 -3.36
N ASP A 103 -4.04 2.61 -3.19
CA ASP A 103 -3.78 1.71 -4.31
C ASP A 103 -4.95 1.52 -5.26
N ALA A 104 -6.19 1.70 -4.80
CA ALA A 104 -7.36 1.74 -5.66
C ALA A 104 -7.44 3.03 -6.50
N LEU A 105 -6.79 4.12 -6.08
CA LEU A 105 -6.72 5.36 -6.87
C LEU A 105 -5.64 5.32 -7.96
N ASP A 106 -4.76 4.33 -7.87
CA ASP A 106 -3.63 4.11 -8.78
C ASP A 106 -4.06 3.45 -10.11
N SER A 107 -3.41 3.81 -11.20
CA SER A 107 -3.74 3.28 -12.54
C SER A 107 -3.30 1.84 -12.80
N GLU A 108 -2.40 1.29 -11.97
CA GLU A 108 -1.93 -0.09 -12.10
C GLU A 108 -3.01 -1.11 -11.72
N ASP A 109 -2.80 -2.36 -12.14
CA ASP A 109 -3.71 -3.45 -11.86
C ASP A 109 -3.79 -3.75 -10.37
N TYR A 110 -4.99 -3.58 -9.80
CA TYR A 110 -5.26 -3.89 -8.40
C TYR A 110 -6.38 -4.94 -8.27
N TYR A 111 -6.10 -6.03 -7.55
CA TYR A 111 -7.01 -7.16 -7.39
C TYR A 111 -7.48 -7.27 -5.94
N LEU A 112 -8.63 -6.65 -5.63
CA LEU A 112 -9.19 -6.52 -4.28
C LEU A 112 -9.31 -7.84 -3.50
N PHE A 113 -9.47 -8.95 -4.23
CA PHE A 113 -9.76 -10.28 -3.70
C PHE A 113 -8.73 -11.33 -4.17
N TYR A 114 -7.47 -10.94 -4.41
CA TYR A 114 -6.40 -11.87 -4.76
C TYR A 114 -6.38 -13.11 -3.83
N PRO A 115 -6.28 -14.35 -4.34
CA PRO A 115 -5.84 -14.75 -5.68
C PRO A 115 -6.94 -14.75 -6.75
N SER A 116 -8.18 -14.36 -6.42
CA SER A 116 -9.22 -14.20 -7.43
C SER A 116 -8.92 -12.97 -8.30
N LEU A 117 -8.49 -13.20 -9.54
CA LEU A 117 -8.18 -12.13 -10.52
C LEU A 117 -9.43 -11.60 -11.25
N LYS A 118 -10.63 -12.01 -10.82
CA LYS A 118 -11.90 -11.68 -11.51
C LYS A 118 -12.29 -10.22 -11.38
N ILE A 119 -12.01 -9.61 -10.22
CA ILE A 119 -12.34 -8.22 -9.93
C ILE A 119 -11.04 -7.42 -10.02
N LYS A 120 -10.89 -6.75 -11.15
CA LYS A 120 -9.76 -5.89 -11.48
C LYS A 120 -10.17 -4.44 -11.34
N TRP A 121 -9.44 -3.70 -10.54
CA TRP A 121 -9.65 -2.28 -10.30
C TRP A 121 -8.49 -1.47 -10.90
N ARG A 122 -8.81 -0.29 -11.44
CA ARG A 122 -7.85 0.72 -11.90
C ARG A 122 -8.40 2.10 -11.58
N GLY A 123 -7.60 2.90 -10.89
CA GLY A 123 -7.93 4.26 -10.53
C GLY A 123 -7.50 5.29 -11.58
N PRO A 124 -7.86 6.56 -11.35
CA PRO A 124 -7.60 7.64 -12.30
C PRO A 124 -6.17 8.21 -12.23
N ILE A 125 -5.43 7.97 -11.16
CA ILE A 125 -4.11 8.57 -10.95
C ILE A 125 -3.05 7.70 -11.60
N LYS A 126 -2.36 8.25 -12.61
CA LYS A 126 -1.30 7.52 -13.30
C LYS A 126 -0.14 7.23 -12.36
N PHE A 127 0.29 5.97 -12.29
CA PHE A 127 1.45 5.57 -11.51
C PHE A 127 2.73 6.26 -12.00
N PHE A 128 3.60 6.63 -11.07
CA PHE A 128 4.85 7.37 -11.31
C PHE A 128 4.65 8.69 -12.07
N SER A 129 3.49 9.33 -11.89
CA SER A 129 3.15 10.58 -12.58
C SER A 129 3.31 11.81 -11.71
N ARG A 130 3.35 13.00 -12.33
CA ARG A 130 3.34 14.28 -11.62
C ARG A 130 2.13 14.42 -10.68
N GLN A 131 0.98 13.85 -11.03
CA GLN A 131 -0.22 13.89 -10.20
C GLN A 131 0.01 13.19 -8.86
N GLU A 132 0.68 12.04 -8.90
CA GLU A 132 1.00 11.26 -7.70
C GLU A 132 2.03 11.97 -6.80
N PHE A 133 3.05 12.60 -7.39
CA PHE A 133 3.99 13.42 -6.62
C PHE A 133 3.30 14.62 -5.95
N ILE A 134 2.42 15.33 -6.66
CA ILE A 134 1.63 16.43 -6.10
C ILE A 134 0.73 15.90 -4.97
N PHE A 135 0.05 14.78 -5.18
CA PHE A 135 -0.82 14.15 -4.20
C PHE A 135 -0.04 13.75 -2.93
N THR A 136 1.13 13.14 -3.08
CA THR A 136 2.05 12.83 -1.96
C THR A 136 2.43 14.08 -1.19
N PHE A 137 2.82 15.14 -1.90
CA PHE A 137 3.24 16.40 -1.28
C PHE A 137 2.10 17.05 -0.48
N ILE A 138 0.88 17.03 -1.01
CA ILE A 138 -0.32 17.51 -0.31
C ILE A 138 -0.54 16.72 0.99
N LEU A 139 -0.44 15.40 0.96
CA LEU A 139 -0.57 14.58 2.19
C LEU A 139 0.50 14.93 3.22
N LEU A 140 1.74 15.15 2.80
CA LEU A 140 2.80 15.59 3.71
C LEU A 140 2.50 16.96 4.32
N LEU A 141 2.00 17.92 3.53
CA LEU A 141 1.57 19.22 4.06
C LEU A 141 0.45 19.07 5.09
N VAL A 142 -0.55 18.22 4.81
CA VAL A 142 -1.64 17.93 5.75
C VAL A 142 -1.08 17.39 7.08
N TYR A 143 -0.13 16.46 7.04
CA TYR A 143 0.53 15.94 8.24
C TYR A 143 1.22 17.03 9.09
N PHE A 144 1.81 18.04 8.46
CA PHE A 144 2.46 19.14 9.19
C PHE A 144 1.47 20.15 9.77
N ILE A 145 0.28 20.28 9.18
CA ILE A 145 -0.74 21.26 9.58
C ILE A 145 -1.61 20.76 10.73
N ILE A 146 -2.14 19.53 10.63
CA ILE A 146 -2.95 18.91 11.69
C ILE A 146 -2.06 18.57 12.87
#